data_AF-A0A7Y5SYL5-F1
#
_entry.id   AF-A0A7Y5SYL5-F1
#
_cell.length_a   1.000
_cell.length_b   1.000
_cell.length_c   1.000
_cell.angle_alpha   90.00
_cell.angle_beta   90.00
_cell.angle_gamma   90.00
#
_symmetry.space_group_name_H-M   'P 1'
#
loop_
_entity.id
_entity.type
_entity.pdbx_description
1 polymer ?
#
loop_
_entity_poly.entity_id
_entity_poly.type
_entity_poly.pdbx_seq_one_letter_code
_entity_poly.pdbx_strand_id
1 'polypeptide(L)'
;GLISAGPLLPERPQIRLRPAKVRSVLGQEVSKDEIAEALRSLGIGVSPLGRGGDDLLCDAPAYRTDLTREIDLVEEVARLRGLDAVPLRSTLSVSVQAPQAGERARRVLGNVLAGLGFYETVTFSFTTRPHAALFMGQGQASVEVDEQRRADDPALRPSVLPGLLASRRANRHAQVRVEGGVRFFEVASVFRGTGAGTHQEVRRLALLADIPGEGSRRTLEDRQQGVRLVRGAIEGVVRALGGAKAIMRVQPGDPCCPAYANGAFGRVELNGVAVGEIGLLGPAVLSAFDLETPVVAAEIELEPLLALFPPGSRVQALAAFPAIERDLSVVLGEGVAWDDVSECVRGAGLDRLESLAFVGTYRGKQVGEGRKSLTMRLVFRDGARTLTREEADAPIARAVAALQKAFGAELRA
;
A
#
# COMPACT_ATOMS: atom_id res chain seq x y z
N GLY A 1 70.16 10.60 -32.07
CA GLY A 1 69.14 9.55 -32.26
C GLY A 1 68.06 9.75 -31.22
N LEU A 2 66.79 9.61 -31.61
CA LEU A 2 65.66 9.70 -30.67
C LEU A 2 65.39 8.30 -30.12
N ILE A 3 65.55 8.11 -28.81
CA ILE A 3 65.12 6.88 -28.12
C ILE A 3 63.68 7.14 -27.68
N SER A 4 62.73 6.38 -28.21
CA SER A 4 61.34 6.37 -27.75
C SER A 4 61.09 5.08 -26.96
N ALA A 5 60.74 5.20 -25.69
CA ALA A 5 60.39 4.08 -24.81
C ALA A 5 59.00 4.32 -24.21
N GLY A 6 58.08 3.38 -24.40
CA GLY A 6 56.70 3.46 -23.93
C GLY A 6 55.77 2.53 -24.73
N PRO A 7 54.56 2.23 -24.22
CA PRO A 7 53.56 1.47 -24.97
C PRO A 7 53.17 2.22 -26.25
N LEU A 8 52.81 1.46 -27.30
CA LEU A 8 52.27 2.02 -28.53
C LEU A 8 51.03 2.86 -28.21
N LEU A 9 50.85 3.98 -28.92
CA LEU A 9 49.63 4.78 -28.82
C LEU A 9 48.43 3.90 -29.17
N PRO A 10 47.29 4.04 -28.45
CA PRO A 10 46.09 3.29 -28.76
C PRO A 10 45.62 3.60 -30.19
N GLU A 11 45.02 2.60 -30.85
CA GLU A 11 44.41 2.81 -32.16
C GLU A 11 43.33 3.89 -32.08
N ARG A 12 43.36 4.81 -33.05
CA ARG A 12 42.40 5.90 -33.10
C ARG A 12 41.07 5.39 -33.65
N PRO A 13 39.96 5.53 -32.91
CA PRO A 13 38.68 5.08 -33.41
C PRO A 13 38.28 5.94 -34.61
N GLN A 14 38.07 5.28 -35.75
CA GLN A 14 37.48 5.90 -36.92
C GLN A 14 35.96 5.80 -36.82
N ILE A 15 35.32 6.93 -36.60
CA ILE A 15 33.90 7.01 -36.31
C ILE A 15 33.19 7.58 -37.53
N ARG A 16 32.20 6.85 -38.05
CA ARG A 16 31.29 7.37 -39.07
C ARG A 16 30.32 8.37 -38.44
N LEU A 17 30.21 9.54 -39.04
CA LEU A 17 29.23 10.57 -38.68
C LEU A 17 28.32 10.90 -39.85
N ARG A 18 27.01 10.70 -39.66
CA ARG A 18 25.97 11.07 -40.63
C ARG A 18 25.49 12.49 -40.32
N PRO A 19 25.59 13.46 -41.24
CA PRO A 19 24.98 14.78 -41.04
C PRO A 19 23.49 14.73 -40.73
N ALA A 20 22.76 13.76 -41.31
CA ALA A 20 21.36 13.52 -40.98
C ALA A 20 21.13 13.15 -39.51
N LYS A 21 22.08 12.44 -38.88
CA LYS A 21 22.01 12.10 -37.45
C LYS A 21 22.19 13.36 -36.60
N VAL A 22 23.15 14.22 -36.93
CA VAL A 22 23.35 15.53 -36.28
C VAL A 22 22.05 16.33 -36.31
N ARG A 23 21.43 16.48 -37.49
CA ARG A 23 20.16 17.20 -37.64
C ARG A 23 19.03 16.60 -36.83
N SER A 24 18.90 15.27 -36.85
CA SER A 24 17.84 14.57 -36.10
C SER A 24 17.97 14.72 -34.58
N VAL A 25 19.20 14.76 -34.07
CA VAL A 25 19.47 14.84 -32.63
C VAL A 25 19.40 16.29 -32.15
N LEU A 26 20.00 17.23 -32.89
CA LEU A 26 19.98 18.65 -32.54
C LEU A 26 18.65 19.33 -32.87
N GLY A 27 17.82 18.71 -33.72
CA GLY A 27 16.53 19.29 -34.13
C GLY A 27 16.65 20.55 -34.98
N GLN A 28 17.85 20.84 -35.52
CA GLN A 28 18.15 21.98 -36.38
C GLN A 28 18.98 21.55 -37.59
N GLU A 29 18.86 22.31 -38.67
CA GLU A 29 19.71 22.15 -39.83
C GLU A 29 21.15 22.58 -39.48
N VAL A 30 22.11 21.70 -39.76
CA VAL A 30 23.54 22.00 -39.69
C VAL A 30 24.16 21.46 -40.96
N SER A 31 24.83 22.33 -41.71
CA SER A 31 25.48 21.93 -42.95
C SER A 31 26.65 21.00 -42.69
N LYS A 32 26.99 20.17 -43.68
CA LYS A 32 28.13 19.25 -43.62
C LYS A 32 29.44 19.99 -43.37
N ASP A 33 29.59 21.18 -43.93
CA ASP A 33 30.80 22.00 -43.79
C ASP A 33 30.93 22.58 -42.38
N GLU A 34 29.84 23.11 -41.79
CA GLU A 34 29.83 23.55 -40.39
C GLU A 34 30.15 22.40 -39.42
N ILE A 35 29.61 21.20 -39.67
CA ILE A 35 29.92 20.00 -38.88
C ILE A 35 31.43 19.68 -38.96
N ALA A 36 31.98 19.67 -40.17
CA ALA A 36 33.38 19.34 -40.39
C ALA A 36 34.32 20.40 -39.79
N GLU A 37 33.99 21.68 -39.91
CA GLU A 37 34.74 22.79 -39.33
C GLU A 37 34.77 22.71 -37.80
N ALA A 38 33.60 22.51 -37.18
CA ALA A 38 33.48 22.35 -35.74
C ALA A 38 34.39 21.21 -35.23
N LEU A 39 34.28 20.01 -35.83
CA LEU A 39 35.08 18.86 -35.39
C LEU A 39 36.58 19.06 -35.66
N ARG A 40 36.97 19.66 -36.79
CA ARG A 40 38.39 19.97 -37.07
C ARG A 40 38.97 20.95 -36.07
N SER A 41 38.21 21.94 -35.61
CA SER A 41 38.65 22.90 -34.57
C SER A 41 39.06 22.22 -33.25
N LEU A 42 38.59 20.99 -33.02
CA LEU A 42 38.88 20.17 -31.83
C LEU A 42 40.03 19.18 -32.03
N GLY A 43 40.67 19.22 -33.20
CA GLY A 43 41.72 18.28 -33.59
C GLY A 43 41.19 16.93 -34.07
N ILE A 44 39.90 16.81 -34.38
CA ILE A 44 39.31 15.59 -34.97
C ILE A 44 39.55 15.63 -36.48
N GLY A 45 40.19 14.61 -37.02
CA GLY A 45 40.41 14.48 -38.46
C GLY A 45 39.09 14.19 -39.15
N VAL A 46 38.67 15.00 -40.13
CA VAL A 46 37.38 14.81 -40.83
C VAL A 46 37.59 14.66 -42.32
N SER A 47 37.18 13.52 -42.86
CA SER A 47 37.24 13.19 -44.30
C SER A 47 35.90 12.67 -44.82
N PRO A 48 35.58 12.81 -46.12
CA PRO A 48 34.39 12.19 -46.70
C PRO A 48 34.48 10.66 -46.64
N LEU A 49 33.38 10.00 -46.24
CA LEU A 49 33.29 8.55 -46.27
C LEU A 49 32.74 8.08 -47.63
N GLY A 50 33.64 7.68 -48.53
CA GLY A 50 33.31 7.19 -49.88
C GLY A 50 33.20 8.28 -50.95
N ARG A 51 32.98 7.87 -52.22
CA ARG A 51 32.80 8.79 -53.37
C ARG A 51 31.31 9.07 -53.58
N GLY A 52 30.85 10.27 -53.22
CA GLY A 52 29.49 10.75 -53.49
C GLY A 52 28.48 10.65 -52.34
N GLY A 53 28.91 10.29 -51.12
CA GLY A 53 28.05 10.27 -49.92
C GLY A 53 28.17 11.52 -49.05
N ASP A 54 27.14 11.76 -48.23
CA ASP A 54 27.12 12.87 -47.26
C ASP A 54 27.86 12.59 -45.96
N ASP A 55 28.16 11.32 -45.69
CA ASP A 55 28.77 10.89 -44.44
C ASP A 55 30.24 11.30 -44.30
N LEU A 56 30.64 11.49 -43.06
CA LEU A 56 31.99 11.86 -42.65
C LEU A 56 32.64 10.68 -41.92
N LEU A 57 33.93 10.49 -42.16
CA LEU A 57 34.81 9.65 -41.36
C LEU A 57 35.63 10.57 -40.46
N CYS A 58 35.45 10.39 -39.15
CA CYS A 58 36.08 11.19 -38.11
C CYS A 58 37.14 10.37 -37.39
N ASP A 59 38.41 10.81 -37.48
CA ASP A 59 39.56 10.27 -36.76
C ASP A 59 39.71 11.02 -35.43
N ALA A 60 39.27 10.40 -34.34
CA ALA A 60 39.39 11.01 -33.01
C ALA A 60 40.87 11.01 -32.57
N PRO A 61 41.37 12.12 -32.01
CA PRO A 61 42.74 12.17 -31.55
C PRO A 61 42.94 11.25 -30.33
N ALA A 62 44.13 10.66 -30.19
CA ALA A 62 44.41 9.64 -29.16
C ALA A 62 44.20 10.11 -27.71
N TYR A 63 44.19 11.43 -27.45
CA TYR A 63 43.91 11.99 -26.13
C TYR A 63 42.41 12.12 -25.81
N ARG A 64 41.51 11.96 -26.80
CA ARG A 64 40.05 11.99 -26.63
C ARG A 64 39.50 10.57 -26.51
N THR A 65 39.75 9.93 -25.37
CA THR A 65 39.32 8.56 -25.09
C THR A 65 37.80 8.41 -24.92
N ASP A 66 37.08 9.53 -24.81
CA ASP A 66 35.63 9.64 -24.73
C ASP A 66 34.94 9.52 -26.10
N LEU A 67 35.63 9.85 -27.20
CA LEU A 67 35.08 9.81 -28.55
C LEU A 67 35.14 8.38 -29.11
N THR A 68 34.05 7.63 -28.96
CA THR A 68 34.00 6.20 -29.35
C THR A 68 32.83 5.86 -30.28
N ARG A 69 31.81 6.72 -30.34
CA ARG A 69 30.55 6.52 -31.07
C ARG A 69 30.19 7.79 -31.83
N GLU A 70 29.32 7.61 -32.82
CA GLU A 70 28.77 8.72 -33.61
C GLU A 70 28.13 9.82 -32.74
N ILE A 71 27.44 9.44 -31.65
CA ILE A 71 26.75 10.42 -30.78
C ILE A 71 27.72 11.33 -30.02
N ASP A 72 28.92 10.85 -29.71
CA ASP A 72 29.93 11.63 -29.00
C ASP A 72 30.44 12.78 -29.92
N LEU A 73 30.50 12.53 -31.24
CA LEU A 73 30.78 13.59 -32.22
C LEU A 73 29.62 14.57 -32.41
N VAL A 74 28.38 14.09 -32.33
CA VAL A 74 27.18 14.97 -32.36
C VAL A 74 27.19 15.90 -31.14
N GLU A 75 27.58 15.41 -29.97
CA GLU A 75 27.77 16.21 -28.76
C GLU A 75 28.83 17.31 -28.98
N GLU A 76 29.97 17.00 -29.58
CA GLU A 76 31.00 18.01 -29.86
C GLU A 76 30.50 19.10 -30.82
N VAL A 77 29.74 18.73 -31.85
CA VAL A 77 29.09 19.70 -32.75
C VAL A 77 28.09 20.57 -31.99
N ALA A 78 27.28 19.98 -31.10
CA ALA A 78 26.34 20.71 -30.25
C ALA A 78 27.05 21.69 -29.31
N ARG A 79 28.12 21.22 -28.65
CA ARG A 79 28.91 21.95 -27.67
C ARG A 79 29.56 23.19 -28.28
N LEU A 80 30.11 23.06 -29.49
CA LEU A 80 30.74 24.19 -30.19
C LEU A 80 29.74 25.20 -30.74
N ARG A 81 28.57 24.75 -31.20
CA ARG A 81 27.50 25.68 -31.61
C ARG A 81 26.82 26.38 -30.44
N GLY A 82 27.04 25.89 -29.21
CA GLY A 82 26.37 26.33 -28.01
C GLY A 82 25.01 25.64 -27.86
N LEU A 83 24.79 25.04 -26.69
CA LEU A 83 23.51 24.37 -26.39
C LEU A 83 22.33 25.34 -26.39
N ASP A 84 22.57 26.62 -26.08
CA ASP A 84 21.56 27.68 -26.12
C ASP A 84 21.02 27.97 -27.53
N ALA A 85 21.77 27.58 -28.57
CA ALA A 85 21.34 27.73 -29.97
C ALA A 85 20.38 26.61 -30.41
N VAL A 86 20.23 25.53 -29.62
CA VAL A 86 19.33 24.43 -29.94
C VAL A 86 17.87 24.91 -29.79
N PRO A 87 17.04 24.83 -30.85
CA PRO A 87 15.70 25.39 -30.81
C PRO A 87 14.80 24.64 -29.82
N LEU A 88 14.24 25.37 -28.85
CA LEU A 88 13.19 24.86 -27.96
C LEU A 88 11.86 24.81 -28.72
N ARG A 89 11.36 23.60 -28.98
CA ARG A 89 10.01 23.43 -29.54
C ARG A 89 8.97 23.71 -28.44
N SER A 90 8.01 24.58 -28.72
CA SER A 90 6.93 24.94 -27.80
C SER A 90 5.84 23.86 -27.65
N THR A 91 5.83 22.88 -28.55
CA THR A 91 4.82 21.81 -28.59
C THR A 91 5.47 20.45 -28.74
N LEU A 92 5.00 19.50 -27.93
CA LEU A 92 5.32 18.08 -28.05
C LEU A 92 4.04 17.33 -28.42
N SER A 93 4.14 16.39 -29.36
CA SER A 93 3.02 15.49 -29.66
C SER A 93 2.93 14.45 -28.55
N VAL A 94 1.85 14.47 -27.78
CA VAL A 94 1.60 13.54 -26.67
C VAL A 94 0.31 12.77 -26.95
N SER A 95 0.32 11.47 -26.72
CA SER A 95 -0.89 10.66 -26.66
C SER A 95 -1.33 10.51 -25.21
N VAL A 96 -2.51 11.03 -24.87
CA VAL A 96 -3.07 10.89 -23.52
C VAL A 96 -3.56 9.46 -23.34
N GLN A 97 -3.00 8.76 -22.35
CA GLN A 97 -3.45 7.44 -21.94
C GLN A 97 -4.32 7.55 -20.70
N ALA A 98 -5.33 6.70 -20.59
CA ALA A 98 -6.12 6.62 -19.37
C ALA A 98 -5.22 6.16 -18.20
N PRO A 99 -5.45 6.66 -16.97
CA PRO A 99 -4.69 6.21 -15.81
C PRO A 99 -4.76 4.70 -15.66
N GLN A 100 -3.68 4.09 -15.18
CA GLN A 100 -3.67 2.64 -14.94
C GLN A 100 -4.67 2.27 -13.83
N ALA A 101 -5.21 1.05 -13.87
CA ALA A 101 -6.16 0.60 -12.84
C ALA A 101 -5.57 0.71 -11.43
N GLY A 102 -4.28 0.37 -11.25
CA GLY A 102 -3.57 0.51 -9.99
C GLY A 102 -3.44 1.96 -9.50
N GLU A 103 -3.25 2.93 -10.41
CA GLU A 103 -3.22 4.36 -10.04
C GLU A 103 -4.60 4.84 -9.57
N ARG A 104 -5.67 4.44 -10.26
CA ARG A 104 -7.04 4.75 -9.84
C ARG A 104 -7.36 4.12 -8.48
N ALA A 105 -6.99 2.85 -8.30
CA ALA A 105 -7.18 2.15 -7.03
C ALA A 105 -6.46 2.85 -5.87
N ARG A 106 -5.22 3.30 -6.06
CA ARG A 106 -4.48 4.08 -5.04
C ARG A 106 -5.16 5.40 -4.69
N ARG A 107 -5.65 6.13 -5.70
CA ARG A 107 -6.41 7.37 -5.46
C ARG A 107 -7.68 7.11 -4.66
N VAL A 108 -8.43 6.04 -4.99
CA VAL A 108 -9.62 5.65 -4.23
C VAL A 108 -9.27 5.31 -2.79
N LEU A 109 -8.23 4.49 -2.57
CA LEU A 109 -7.73 4.13 -1.24
C LEU A 109 -7.36 5.37 -0.41
N GLY A 110 -6.56 6.28 -0.98
CA GLY A 110 -6.13 7.50 -0.30
C GLY A 110 -7.31 8.41 0.04
N ASN A 111 -8.24 8.61 -0.91
CA ASN A 111 -9.44 9.41 -0.69
C ASN A 111 -10.36 8.84 0.41
N VAL A 112 -10.50 7.51 0.48
CA VAL A 112 -11.30 6.87 1.53
C VAL A 112 -10.66 7.08 2.89
N LEU A 113 -9.35 6.84 3.04
CA LEU A 113 -8.67 6.99 4.34
C LEU A 113 -8.64 8.46 4.79
N ALA A 114 -8.37 9.40 3.87
CA ALA A 114 -8.45 10.82 4.15
C ALA A 114 -9.88 11.24 4.56
N GLY A 115 -10.91 10.75 3.86
CA GLY A 115 -12.32 10.98 4.21
C GLY A 115 -12.73 10.38 5.56
N LEU A 116 -12.03 9.35 6.03
CA LEU A 116 -12.20 8.75 7.37
C LEU A 116 -11.35 9.44 8.46
N GLY A 117 -10.67 10.54 8.12
CA GLY A 117 -9.89 11.36 9.05
C GLY A 117 -8.48 10.83 9.33
N PHE A 118 -7.92 10.00 8.46
CA PHE A 118 -6.51 9.63 8.51
C PHE A 118 -5.65 10.65 7.74
N TYR A 119 -4.46 10.95 8.26
CA TYR A 119 -3.47 11.79 7.59
C TYR A 119 -2.45 10.91 6.88
N GLU A 120 -2.21 11.18 5.60
CA GLU A 120 -1.16 10.50 4.84
C GLU A 120 0.21 10.97 5.33
N THR A 121 1.15 10.05 5.53
CA THR A 121 2.55 10.36 5.85
C THR A 121 3.48 9.85 4.76
N VAL A 122 4.67 10.47 4.69
CA VAL A 122 5.79 9.98 3.91
C VAL A 122 7.00 9.93 4.84
N THR A 123 7.40 8.73 5.23
CA THR A 123 8.47 8.53 6.22
C THR A 123 9.73 7.96 5.58
N PHE A 124 10.87 8.15 6.25
CA PHE A 124 12.13 7.58 5.78
C PHE A 124 12.04 6.05 5.77
N SER A 125 12.66 5.43 4.75
CA SER A 125 12.74 3.96 4.64
C SER A 125 13.72 3.33 5.62
N PHE A 126 14.46 4.14 6.38
CA PHE A 126 15.49 3.72 7.33
C PHE A 126 15.02 3.92 8.76
N THR A 127 15.51 3.06 9.65
CA THR A 127 15.22 3.07 11.08
C THR A 127 16.41 2.54 11.87
N THR A 128 16.40 2.75 13.18
CA THR A 128 17.41 2.21 14.09
C THR A 128 17.23 0.69 14.23
N ARG A 129 18.33 -0.03 14.51
CA ARG A 129 18.29 -1.49 14.76
C ARG A 129 17.34 -1.89 15.89
N PRO A 130 17.31 -1.18 17.06
CA PRO A 130 16.35 -1.48 18.12
C PRO A 130 14.90 -1.33 17.68
N HIS A 131 14.58 -0.30 16.88
CA HIS A 131 13.23 -0.14 16.33
C HIS A 131 12.90 -1.23 15.33
N ALA A 132 13.82 -1.57 14.41
CA ALA A 132 13.60 -2.66 13.44
C ALA A 132 13.31 -3.99 14.14
N ALA A 133 14.07 -4.33 15.20
CA ALA A 133 13.93 -5.57 15.94
C ALA A 133 12.52 -5.79 16.53
N LEU A 134 11.82 -4.72 16.92
CA LEU A 134 10.46 -4.81 17.44
C LEU A 134 9.44 -5.32 16.40
N PHE A 135 9.70 -5.11 15.11
CA PHE A 135 8.80 -5.46 14.01
C PHE A 135 9.27 -6.67 13.19
N MET A 136 10.30 -7.37 13.65
CA MET A 136 10.77 -8.60 13.03
C MET A 136 10.16 -9.84 13.71
N GLY A 137 9.58 -10.72 12.90
CA GLY A 137 9.11 -12.03 13.33
C GLY A 137 10.24 -13.06 13.41
N GLN A 138 9.91 -14.24 13.94
CA GLN A 138 10.85 -15.37 14.02
C GLN A 138 11.38 -15.74 12.62
N GLY A 139 12.71 -15.91 12.51
CA GLY A 139 13.37 -16.28 11.24
C GLY A 139 13.54 -15.15 10.22
N GLN A 140 13.14 -13.92 10.55
CA GLN A 140 13.39 -12.75 9.70
C GLN A 140 14.74 -12.10 10.04
N ALA A 141 15.40 -11.54 9.02
CA ALA A 141 16.63 -10.78 9.20
C ALA A 141 16.45 -9.31 8.76
N SER A 142 17.17 -8.41 9.45
CA SER A 142 17.27 -7.00 9.09
C SER A 142 18.06 -6.86 7.78
N VAL A 143 17.62 -5.95 6.90
CA VAL A 143 18.39 -5.53 5.73
C VAL A 143 19.04 -4.21 6.09
N GLU A 144 20.38 -4.13 6.01
CA GLU A 144 21.12 -2.97 6.47
C GLU A 144 22.02 -2.42 5.37
N VAL A 145 22.22 -1.10 5.40
CA VAL A 145 23.25 -0.43 4.61
C VAL A 145 24.52 -0.32 5.44
N ASP A 146 25.66 -0.38 4.76
CA ASP A 146 26.98 -0.23 5.37
C ASP A 146 27.05 0.97 6.33
N GLU A 147 27.60 0.74 7.51
CA GLU A 147 27.75 1.72 8.60
C GLU A 147 28.56 2.95 8.17
N GLN A 148 29.47 2.80 7.18
CA GLN A 148 30.20 3.94 6.60
C GLN A 148 29.27 4.96 5.91
N ARG A 149 28.09 4.53 5.47
CA ARG A 149 27.11 5.37 4.78
C ARG A 149 26.05 5.92 5.72
N ARG A 150 25.72 5.20 6.81
CA ARG A 150 24.65 5.58 7.74
C ARG A 150 24.79 4.90 9.10
N ALA A 151 25.47 5.54 10.05
CA ALA A 151 25.76 4.93 11.35
C ALA A 151 24.56 4.91 12.32
N ASP A 152 23.73 5.96 12.35
CA ASP A 152 22.68 6.12 13.38
C ASP A 152 21.45 5.22 13.15
N ASP A 153 21.05 5.05 11.88
CA ASP A 153 19.87 4.31 11.45
C ASP A 153 20.12 3.48 10.17
N PRO A 154 21.02 2.46 10.23
CA PRO A 154 21.45 1.67 9.07
C PRO A 154 20.40 0.70 8.54
N ALA A 155 19.38 0.35 9.34
CA ALA A 155 18.43 -0.69 8.99
C ALA A 155 17.32 -0.16 8.08
N LEU A 156 17.06 -0.84 6.98
CA LEU A 156 15.85 -0.65 6.20
C LEU A 156 14.65 -1.16 7.00
N ARG A 157 13.53 -0.45 6.92
CA ARG A 157 12.35 -0.70 7.73
C ARG A 157 11.72 -2.07 7.38
N PRO A 158 11.54 -2.99 8.36
CA PRO A 158 10.85 -4.28 8.14
C PRO A 158 9.31 -4.15 8.19
N SER A 159 8.84 -2.96 8.56
CA SER A 159 7.46 -2.50 8.70
C SER A 159 7.44 -1.00 8.42
N VAL A 160 6.31 -0.44 7.99
CA VAL A 160 6.09 1.02 7.84
C VAL A 160 5.80 1.66 9.21
N LEU A 161 5.29 0.89 10.17
CA LEU A 161 4.89 1.36 11.50
C LEU A 161 5.98 2.10 12.30
N PRO A 162 7.29 1.76 12.26
CA PRO A 162 8.33 2.57 12.89
C PRO A 162 8.30 4.05 12.46
N GLY A 163 8.07 4.31 11.18
CA GLY A 163 7.94 5.66 10.64
C GLY A 163 6.69 6.36 11.18
N LEU A 164 5.55 5.68 11.17
CA LEU A 164 4.29 6.22 11.70
C LEU A 164 4.39 6.53 13.20
N LEU A 165 5.05 5.67 13.97
CA LEU A 165 5.29 5.85 15.39
C LEU A 165 6.25 7.00 15.68
N ALA A 166 7.30 7.17 14.89
CA ALA A 166 8.20 8.33 15.00
C ALA A 166 7.45 9.64 14.72
N SER A 167 6.60 9.67 13.68
CA SER A 167 5.70 10.79 13.39
C SER A 167 4.73 11.03 14.56
N ARG A 168 4.16 9.98 15.15
CA ARG A 168 3.26 10.08 16.30
C ARG A 168 3.97 10.62 17.55
N ARG A 169 5.20 10.19 17.81
CA ARG A 169 6.06 10.71 18.89
C ARG A 169 6.31 12.20 18.71
N ALA A 170 6.68 12.63 17.50
CA ALA A 170 6.88 14.06 17.20
C ALA A 170 5.61 14.88 17.46
N ASN A 171 4.43 14.36 17.08
CA ASN A 171 3.14 14.98 17.39
C ASN A 171 2.86 15.06 18.90
N ARG A 172 3.22 14.03 19.67
CA ARG A 172 3.12 14.07 21.14
C ARG A 172 4.01 15.15 21.73
N HIS A 173 5.27 15.24 21.29
CA HIS A 173 6.24 16.24 21.75
C HIS A 173 5.80 17.66 21.39
N ALA A 174 5.17 17.84 20.23
CA ALA A 174 4.53 19.09 19.82
C ALA A 174 3.15 19.33 20.48
N GLN A 175 2.71 18.46 21.40
CA GLN A 175 1.44 18.56 22.13
C GLN A 175 0.19 18.66 21.23
N VAL A 176 0.23 18.04 20.05
CA VAL A 176 -0.90 18.02 19.11
C VAL A 176 -2.10 17.31 19.75
N ARG A 177 -3.27 17.97 19.68
CA ARG A 177 -4.56 17.44 20.14
C ARG A 177 -5.53 17.41 18.97
N VAL A 178 -6.02 16.22 18.65
CA VAL A 178 -7.05 15.98 17.62
C VAL A 178 -8.20 15.24 18.28
N GLU A 179 -9.43 15.67 18.00
CA GLU A 179 -10.63 14.98 18.49
C GLU A 179 -10.63 13.52 18.02
N GLY A 180 -10.80 12.60 18.96
CA GLY A 180 -10.75 11.17 18.66
C GLY A 180 -9.35 10.63 18.31
N GLY A 181 -8.28 11.38 18.61
CA GLY A 181 -6.88 10.95 18.52
C GLY A 181 -6.23 11.10 17.15
N VAL A 182 -4.90 11.00 17.11
CA VAL A 182 -4.12 11.10 15.87
C VAL A 182 -4.23 9.79 15.07
N ARG A 183 -4.38 9.91 13.75
CA ARG A 183 -4.56 8.78 12.82
C ARG A 183 -3.69 8.96 11.59
N PHE A 184 -2.83 8.01 11.30
CA PHE A 184 -1.93 8.03 10.14
C PHE A 184 -2.14 6.85 9.23
N PHE A 185 -1.93 7.08 7.94
CA PHE A 185 -1.71 6.01 6.99
C PHE A 185 -0.52 6.30 6.08
N GLU A 186 0.13 5.25 5.59
CA GLU A 186 1.19 5.38 4.59
C GLU A 186 1.20 4.17 3.67
N VAL A 187 1.48 4.40 2.38
CA VAL A 187 1.74 3.36 1.40
C VAL A 187 3.23 3.35 1.07
N ALA A 188 3.90 2.24 1.38
CA ALA A 188 5.34 2.24 1.51
C ALA A 188 5.95 0.84 1.29
N SER A 189 7.17 0.78 0.73
CA SER A 189 7.95 -0.45 0.67
C SER A 189 8.53 -0.79 2.05
N VAL A 190 8.51 -2.08 2.39
CA VAL A 190 9.20 -2.70 3.53
C VAL A 190 10.18 -3.75 3.05
N PHE A 191 11.24 -3.97 3.82
CA PHE A 191 12.37 -4.80 3.42
C PHE A 191 12.66 -5.86 4.48
N ARG A 192 12.76 -7.13 4.06
CA ARG A 192 13.06 -8.25 4.95
C ARG A 192 14.12 -9.13 4.33
N GLY A 193 15.15 -9.48 5.10
CA GLY A 193 16.15 -10.45 4.69
C GLY A 193 15.57 -11.86 4.71
N THR A 194 15.79 -12.61 3.63
CA THR A 194 15.34 -14.00 3.47
C THR A 194 16.44 -15.02 3.79
N GLY A 195 17.61 -14.55 4.25
CA GLY A 195 18.83 -15.34 4.40
C GLY A 195 19.67 -15.37 3.12
N ALA A 196 20.92 -15.85 3.23
CA ALA A 196 21.85 -16.01 2.10
C ALA A 196 22.12 -14.74 1.25
N GLY A 197 22.08 -13.55 1.86
CA GLY A 197 22.34 -12.28 1.16
C GLY A 197 21.18 -11.82 0.25
N THR A 198 20.01 -12.45 0.34
CA THR A 198 18.81 -12.06 -0.43
C THR A 198 17.82 -11.31 0.45
N HIS A 199 16.99 -10.49 -0.18
CA HIS A 199 15.93 -9.72 0.49
C HIS A 199 14.63 -9.76 -0.30
N GLN A 200 13.53 -9.53 0.41
CA GLN A 200 12.21 -9.31 -0.15
C GLN A 200 11.82 -7.85 0.05
N GLU A 201 11.33 -7.23 -1.02
CA GLU A 201 10.66 -5.93 -0.98
C GLU A 201 9.16 -6.13 -1.22
N VAL A 202 8.33 -5.63 -0.32
CA VAL A 202 6.86 -5.68 -0.44
C VAL A 202 6.28 -4.31 -0.13
N ARG A 203 5.30 -3.86 -0.90
CA ARG A 203 4.58 -2.62 -0.58
C ARG A 203 3.44 -2.92 0.38
N ARG A 204 3.33 -2.12 1.43
CA ARG A 204 2.31 -2.25 2.46
C ARG A 204 1.52 -0.95 2.54
N LEU A 205 0.22 -1.07 2.79
CA LEU A 205 -0.59 -0.03 3.40
C LEU A 205 -0.48 -0.22 4.92
N ALA A 206 0.00 0.78 5.63
CA ALA A 206 0.02 0.79 7.08
C ALA A 206 -0.95 1.83 7.63
N LEU A 207 -1.66 1.49 8.71
CA LEU A 207 -2.54 2.37 9.46
C LEU A 207 -2.08 2.39 10.91
N LEU A 208 -2.13 3.58 11.52
CA LEU A 208 -1.91 3.79 12.95
C LEU A 208 -3.00 4.72 13.48
N ALA A 209 -3.62 4.37 14.60
CA ALA A 209 -4.60 5.24 15.25
C ALA A 209 -4.44 5.19 16.77
N ASP A 210 -4.46 6.37 17.40
CA ASP A 210 -4.66 6.47 18.84
C ASP A 210 -6.03 5.90 19.23
N ILE A 211 -6.11 5.26 20.39
CA ILE A 211 -7.39 4.84 20.95
C ILE A 211 -8.09 6.07 21.56
N PRO A 212 -9.31 6.42 21.09
CA PRO A 212 -10.07 7.55 21.62
C PRO A 212 -10.40 7.35 23.11
N GLY A 213 -10.57 8.46 23.84
CA GLY A 213 -10.92 8.46 25.26
C GLY A 213 -10.11 9.46 26.08
N GLU A 214 -10.56 9.71 27.31
CA GLU A 214 -9.91 10.64 28.25
C GLU A 214 -9.02 9.91 29.27
N GLY A 215 -8.01 10.60 29.80
CA GLY A 215 -7.06 10.05 30.78
C GLY A 215 -5.97 9.14 30.18
N SER A 216 -5.12 8.59 31.03
CA SER A 216 -4.00 7.71 30.64
C SER A 216 -4.37 6.23 30.55
N ARG A 217 -5.45 5.81 31.23
CA ARG A 217 -5.95 4.42 31.17
C ARG A 217 -7.16 4.35 30.25
N ARG A 218 -7.04 3.52 29.22
CA ARG A 218 -8.17 3.12 28.36
C ARG A 218 -8.87 1.89 28.94
N THR A 219 -10.19 1.94 28.97
CA THR A 219 -11.04 0.79 29.31
C THR A 219 -10.93 -0.29 28.24
N LEU A 220 -11.49 -1.46 28.52
CA LEU A 220 -11.60 -2.51 27.50
C LEU A 220 -12.47 -2.06 26.32
N GLU A 221 -13.56 -1.33 26.58
CA GLU A 221 -14.46 -0.85 25.52
C GLU A 221 -13.75 0.17 24.63
N ASP A 222 -12.98 1.11 25.20
CA ASP A 222 -12.21 2.07 24.41
C ASP A 222 -11.26 1.35 23.45
N ARG A 223 -10.54 0.34 23.96
CA ARG A 223 -9.62 -0.47 23.15
C ARG A 223 -10.35 -1.21 22.04
N GLN A 224 -11.50 -1.80 22.34
CA GLN A 224 -12.34 -2.45 21.32
C GLN A 224 -12.81 -1.46 20.26
N GLN A 225 -13.21 -0.25 20.66
CA GLN A 225 -13.60 0.82 19.75
C GLN A 225 -12.44 1.24 18.84
N GLY A 226 -11.22 1.37 19.37
CA GLY A 226 -10.02 1.64 18.58
C GLY A 226 -9.74 0.56 17.53
N VAL A 227 -9.82 -0.72 17.90
CA VAL A 227 -9.66 -1.83 16.94
C VAL A 227 -10.76 -1.81 15.88
N ARG A 228 -12.02 -1.58 16.28
CA ARG A 228 -13.16 -1.44 15.35
C ARG A 228 -12.98 -0.27 14.39
N LEU A 229 -12.40 0.85 14.83
CA LEU A 229 -12.12 2.01 13.99
C LEU A 229 -11.14 1.66 12.86
N VAL A 230 -9.99 1.07 13.20
CA VAL A 230 -8.98 0.71 12.20
C VAL A 230 -9.50 -0.40 11.29
N ARG A 231 -10.18 -1.41 11.85
CA ARG A 231 -10.83 -2.47 11.06
C ARG A 231 -11.85 -1.89 10.08
N GLY A 232 -12.73 -0.99 10.55
CA GLY A 232 -13.74 -0.34 9.72
C GLY A 232 -13.15 0.52 8.61
N ALA A 233 -11.99 1.15 8.85
CA ALA A 233 -11.27 1.88 7.81
C ALA A 233 -10.76 0.94 6.70
N ILE A 234 -10.19 -0.21 7.07
CA ILE A 234 -9.74 -1.23 6.10
C ILE A 234 -10.95 -1.80 5.34
N GLU A 235 -12.04 -2.14 6.03
CA GLU A 235 -13.29 -2.60 5.40
C GLU A 235 -13.87 -1.55 4.43
N GLY A 236 -13.78 -0.26 4.78
CA GLY A 236 -14.16 0.86 3.92
C GLY A 236 -13.34 0.92 2.63
N VAL A 237 -12.01 0.75 2.73
CA VAL A 237 -11.12 0.67 1.57
C VAL A 237 -11.44 -0.56 0.71
N VAL A 238 -11.58 -1.74 1.33
CA VAL A 238 -11.93 -3.00 0.64
C VAL A 238 -13.25 -2.85 -0.13
N ARG A 239 -14.27 -2.24 0.49
CA ARG A 239 -15.57 -1.99 -0.16
C ARG A 239 -15.45 -0.99 -1.32
N ALA A 240 -14.68 0.07 -1.16
CA ALA A 240 -14.49 1.06 -2.21
C ALA A 240 -13.72 0.50 -3.43
N LEU A 241 -12.80 -0.43 -3.19
CA LEU A 241 -12.01 -1.06 -4.25
C LEU A 241 -12.73 -2.24 -4.90
N GLY A 242 -13.31 -3.16 -4.12
CA GLY A 242 -13.87 -4.41 -4.63
C GLY A 242 -15.41 -4.52 -4.63
N GLY A 243 -16.11 -3.55 -4.05
CA GLY A 243 -17.56 -3.59 -3.90
C GLY A 243 -18.04 -4.75 -3.02
N ALA A 244 -19.25 -5.25 -3.28
CA ALA A 244 -19.86 -6.32 -2.50
C ALA A 244 -19.20 -7.71 -2.66
N LYS A 245 -18.29 -7.87 -3.64
CA LYS A 245 -17.62 -9.16 -3.90
C LYS A 245 -16.40 -9.39 -3.00
N ALA A 246 -15.77 -8.33 -2.52
CA ALA A 246 -14.58 -8.45 -1.70
C ALA A 246 -14.98 -8.79 -0.26
N ILE A 247 -14.50 -9.93 0.22
CA ILE A 247 -14.75 -10.41 1.58
C ILE A 247 -13.48 -10.23 2.38
N MET A 248 -13.53 -9.36 3.39
CA MET A 248 -12.48 -9.22 4.39
C MET A 248 -12.86 -10.00 5.65
N ARG A 249 -11.90 -10.72 6.22
CA ARG A 249 -12.01 -11.36 7.53
C ARG A 249 -10.84 -10.98 8.40
N VAL A 250 -11.05 -11.03 9.71
CA VAL A 250 -9.99 -10.88 10.71
C VAL A 250 -10.00 -12.11 11.58
N GLN A 251 -9.02 -12.99 11.40
CA GLN A 251 -8.87 -14.20 12.21
C GLN A 251 -8.03 -13.88 13.46
N PRO A 252 -8.54 -14.08 14.68
CA PRO A 252 -7.75 -13.95 15.90
C PRO A 252 -6.52 -14.87 15.85
N GLY A 253 -5.40 -14.43 16.40
CA GLY A 253 -4.20 -15.25 16.48
C GLY A 253 -3.12 -14.63 17.35
N ASP A 254 -1.96 -15.26 17.36
CA ASP A 254 -0.79 -14.77 18.09
C ASP A 254 -0.04 -13.70 17.29
N PRO A 255 0.54 -12.69 17.97
CA PRO A 255 1.39 -11.68 17.35
C PRO A 255 2.46 -12.26 16.41
N CYS A 256 2.59 -11.67 15.23
CA CYS A 256 3.61 -12.06 14.24
C CYS A 256 5.03 -11.60 14.62
N CYS A 257 5.15 -10.62 15.51
CA CYS A 257 6.38 -9.99 15.96
C CYS A 257 6.17 -9.38 17.35
N PRO A 258 7.26 -8.95 18.03
CA PRO A 258 7.18 -8.33 19.35
C PRO A 258 6.35 -7.02 19.41
N ALA A 259 5.99 -6.45 18.25
CA ALA A 259 5.37 -5.14 18.20
C ALA A 259 3.96 -5.09 18.78
N TYR A 260 3.23 -6.19 18.70
CA TYR A 260 1.82 -6.26 19.08
C TYR A 260 1.62 -6.83 20.49
N ALA A 261 0.53 -6.41 21.14
CA ALA A 261 0.10 -6.96 22.40
C ALA A 261 -0.59 -8.33 22.23
N ASN A 262 -0.41 -9.20 23.22
CA ASN A 262 -1.13 -10.48 23.27
C ASN A 262 -2.64 -10.26 23.45
N GLY A 263 -3.45 -11.11 22.81
CA GLY A 263 -4.91 -11.15 22.99
C GLY A 263 -5.70 -10.05 22.28
N ALA A 264 -5.05 -9.18 21.51
CA ALA A 264 -5.69 -8.16 20.68
C ALA A 264 -4.97 -8.01 19.34
N PHE A 265 -4.76 -9.14 18.67
CA PHE A 265 -4.13 -9.27 17.36
C PHE A 265 -4.97 -10.18 16.47
N GLY A 266 -4.99 -9.88 15.16
CA GLY A 266 -5.62 -10.73 14.17
C GLY A 266 -4.97 -10.61 12.80
N ARG A 267 -5.03 -11.72 12.05
CA ARG A 267 -4.61 -11.78 10.65
C ARG A 267 -5.76 -11.31 9.76
N VAL A 268 -5.44 -10.39 8.87
CA VAL A 268 -6.38 -9.87 7.88
C VAL A 268 -6.32 -10.74 6.64
N GLU A 269 -7.48 -11.26 6.25
CA GLU A 269 -7.64 -12.06 5.04
C GLU A 269 -8.55 -11.34 4.05
N LEU A 270 -8.17 -11.38 2.78
CA LEU A 270 -9.01 -10.96 1.66
C LEU A 270 -9.33 -12.18 0.81
N ASN A 271 -10.61 -12.49 0.66
CA ASN A 271 -11.10 -13.64 -0.11
C ASN A 271 -10.41 -14.98 0.30
N GLY A 272 -10.14 -15.14 1.60
CA GLY A 272 -9.49 -16.34 2.16
C GLY A 272 -7.95 -16.36 2.06
N VAL A 273 -7.33 -15.31 1.53
CA VAL A 273 -5.86 -15.18 1.47
C VAL A 273 -5.40 -14.22 2.55
N ALA A 274 -4.46 -14.65 3.40
CA ALA A 274 -3.83 -13.77 4.39
C ALA A 274 -3.00 -12.70 3.69
N VAL A 275 -3.31 -11.44 3.97
CA VAL A 275 -2.68 -10.27 3.32
C VAL A 275 -2.09 -9.30 4.32
N GLY A 276 -2.29 -9.51 5.62
CA GLY A 276 -1.86 -8.53 6.60
C GLY A 276 -2.34 -8.82 8.00
N GLU A 277 -2.28 -7.78 8.82
CA GLU A 277 -2.34 -7.88 10.26
C GLU A 277 -3.03 -6.63 10.83
N ILE A 278 -3.70 -6.78 11.97
CA ILE A 278 -4.25 -5.69 12.76
C ILE A 278 -4.13 -6.03 14.25
N GLY A 279 -3.77 -5.06 15.08
CA GLY A 279 -3.75 -5.28 16.52
C GLY A 279 -3.40 -4.06 17.36
N LEU A 280 -3.51 -4.23 18.67
CA LEU A 280 -2.98 -3.27 19.63
C LEU A 280 -1.46 -3.38 19.69
N LEU A 281 -0.78 -2.23 19.75
CA LEU A 281 0.66 -2.22 19.98
C LEU A 281 0.99 -2.55 21.45
N GLY A 282 2.07 -3.31 21.63
CA GLY A 282 2.54 -3.77 22.92
C GLY A 282 3.23 -2.66 23.73
N PRO A 283 3.31 -2.78 25.07
CA PRO A 283 3.96 -1.79 25.93
C PRO A 283 5.43 -1.53 25.57
N ALA A 284 6.16 -2.54 25.08
CA ALA A 284 7.55 -2.41 24.67
C ALA A 284 7.72 -1.42 23.51
N VAL A 285 6.84 -1.49 22.50
CA VAL A 285 6.86 -0.55 21.36
C VAL A 285 6.44 0.84 21.79
N LEU A 286 5.34 0.95 22.55
CA LEU A 286 4.85 2.24 23.01
C LEU A 286 5.93 2.97 23.83
N SER A 287 6.62 2.25 24.72
CA SER A 287 7.76 2.78 25.48
C SER A 287 8.93 3.20 24.59
N ALA A 288 9.34 2.35 23.62
CA ALA A 288 10.44 2.65 22.71
C ALA A 288 10.21 3.93 21.87
N PHE A 289 8.94 4.23 21.56
CA PHE A 289 8.55 5.44 20.84
C PHE A 289 8.05 6.56 21.75
N ASP A 290 8.23 6.46 23.07
CA ASP A 290 7.77 7.45 24.05
C ASP A 290 6.30 7.83 23.81
N LEU A 291 5.41 6.83 23.89
CA LEU A 291 3.96 6.96 23.75
C LEU A 291 3.26 6.38 24.98
N GLU A 292 2.40 7.18 25.60
CA GLU A 292 1.60 6.77 26.77
C GLU A 292 0.19 6.31 26.37
N THR A 293 -0.32 6.82 25.24
CA THR A 293 -1.64 6.48 24.74
C THR A 293 -1.59 5.13 24.05
N PRO A 294 -2.53 4.20 24.36
CA PRO A 294 -2.67 2.96 23.60
C PRO A 294 -2.94 3.24 22.10
N VAL A 295 -2.29 2.47 21.24
CA VAL A 295 -2.35 2.62 19.79
C VAL A 295 -2.79 1.31 19.14
N VAL A 296 -3.63 1.42 18.12
CA VAL A 296 -3.98 0.32 17.22
C VAL A 296 -3.20 0.52 15.92
N ALA A 297 -2.66 -0.56 15.38
CA ALA A 297 -1.97 -0.54 14.10
C ALA A 297 -2.45 -1.67 13.19
N ALA A 298 -2.30 -1.47 11.88
CA ALA A 298 -2.51 -2.51 10.89
C ALA A 298 -1.51 -2.36 9.74
N GLU A 299 -1.11 -3.46 9.13
CA GLU A 299 -0.32 -3.49 7.89
C GLU A 299 -0.87 -4.52 6.92
N ILE A 300 -1.21 -4.08 5.71
CA ILE A 300 -1.82 -4.89 4.64
C ILE A 300 -0.95 -4.83 3.40
N GLU A 301 -0.73 -5.95 2.71
CA GLU A 301 -0.08 -5.97 1.39
C GLU A 301 -0.87 -5.15 0.39
N LEU A 302 -0.18 -4.25 -0.29
CA LEU A 302 -0.81 -3.29 -1.18
C LEU A 302 -1.35 -3.98 -2.43
N GLU A 303 -0.58 -4.88 -3.04
CA GLU A 303 -0.91 -5.49 -4.33
C GLU A 303 -2.23 -6.29 -4.29
N PRO A 304 -2.47 -7.20 -3.33
CA PRO A 304 -3.76 -7.89 -3.23
C PRO A 304 -4.94 -6.94 -3.02
N LEU A 305 -4.73 -5.84 -2.28
CA LEU A 305 -5.75 -4.84 -2.02
C LEU A 305 -6.11 -4.04 -3.29
N LEU A 306 -5.11 -3.58 -4.06
CA LEU A 306 -5.33 -2.86 -5.31
C LEU A 306 -5.93 -3.75 -6.41
N ALA A 307 -5.64 -5.06 -6.39
CA ALA A 307 -6.18 -6.03 -7.34
C ALA A 307 -7.70 -6.23 -7.22
N LEU A 308 -8.33 -5.76 -6.13
CA LEU A 308 -9.79 -5.74 -5.99
C LEU A 308 -10.48 -4.77 -6.97
N PHE A 309 -9.77 -3.75 -7.43
CA PHE A 309 -10.31 -2.71 -8.30
C PHE A 309 -10.44 -3.19 -9.77
N PRO A 310 -11.51 -2.82 -10.49
CA PRO A 310 -12.60 -1.91 -10.09
C PRO A 310 -13.71 -2.61 -9.29
N PRO A 311 -14.47 -1.85 -8.48
CA PRO A 311 -15.59 -2.41 -7.75
C PRO A 311 -16.66 -2.87 -8.74
N GLY A 312 -17.15 -4.09 -8.55
CA GLY A 312 -18.28 -4.58 -9.34
C GLY A 312 -19.54 -3.81 -8.98
N SER A 313 -20.14 -3.10 -9.93
CA SER A 313 -21.46 -2.48 -9.77
C SER A 313 -22.52 -3.28 -10.56
N ARG A 314 -23.71 -3.42 -9.97
CA ARG A 314 -24.90 -3.91 -10.66
C ARG A 314 -26.01 -2.91 -10.42
N VAL A 315 -26.67 -2.47 -11.49
CA VAL A 315 -27.89 -1.68 -11.38
C VAL A 315 -29.01 -2.62 -10.96
N GLN A 316 -29.74 -2.25 -9.91
CA GLN A 316 -30.92 -2.96 -9.44
C GLN A 316 -32.07 -1.95 -9.33
N ALA A 317 -33.29 -2.42 -9.59
CA ALA A 317 -34.47 -1.60 -9.36
C ALA A 317 -34.56 -1.22 -7.88
N LEU A 318 -35.01 0.00 -7.60
CA LEU A 318 -35.29 0.41 -6.24
C LEU A 318 -36.41 -0.48 -5.68
N ALA A 319 -36.32 -0.79 -4.39
CA ALA A 319 -37.31 -1.62 -3.74
C ALA A 319 -38.69 -0.94 -3.75
N ALA A 320 -39.67 -1.60 -4.38
CA ALA A 320 -41.04 -1.10 -4.51
C ALA A 320 -41.92 -1.40 -3.28
N PHE A 321 -41.50 -2.33 -2.42
CA PHE A 321 -42.27 -2.80 -1.27
C PHE A 321 -41.49 -2.61 0.04
N PRO A 322 -42.16 -2.41 1.19
CA PRO A 322 -41.50 -2.23 2.48
C PRO A 322 -40.79 -3.51 2.94
N ALA A 323 -39.70 -3.35 3.68
CA ALA A 323 -39.02 -4.46 4.35
C ALA A 323 -39.57 -4.71 5.75
N ILE A 324 -39.39 -5.93 6.25
CA ILE A 324 -39.60 -6.30 7.66
C ILE A 324 -38.23 -6.46 8.33
N GLU A 325 -38.02 -5.73 9.41
CA GLU A 325 -36.84 -5.88 10.26
C GLU A 325 -37.16 -6.75 11.49
N ARG A 326 -36.22 -7.62 11.84
CA ARG A 326 -36.26 -8.46 13.04
C ARG A 326 -34.90 -8.47 13.70
N ASP A 327 -34.86 -8.01 14.95
CA ASP A 327 -33.70 -8.18 15.80
C ASP A 327 -33.82 -9.51 16.52
N LEU A 328 -32.79 -10.34 16.42
CA LEU A 328 -32.68 -11.65 17.03
C LEU A 328 -31.52 -11.64 18.02
N SER A 329 -31.81 -11.92 19.29
CA SER A 329 -30.82 -12.02 20.34
C SER A 329 -30.68 -13.46 20.81
N VAL A 330 -29.47 -14.00 20.71
CA VAL A 330 -29.16 -15.38 21.10
C VAL A 330 -28.00 -15.40 22.09
N VAL A 331 -28.03 -16.33 23.03
CA VAL A 331 -26.98 -16.55 24.02
C VAL A 331 -26.11 -17.73 23.60
N LEU A 332 -24.81 -17.50 23.47
CA LEU A 332 -23.83 -18.46 22.96
C LEU A 332 -22.50 -18.33 23.71
N GLY A 333 -21.59 -19.29 23.51
CA GLY A 333 -20.27 -19.28 24.16
C GLY A 333 -19.45 -18.05 23.78
N GLU A 334 -18.66 -17.52 24.73
CA GLU A 334 -17.87 -16.29 24.54
C GLU A 334 -16.94 -16.37 23.32
N GLY A 335 -16.36 -17.55 23.06
CA GLY A 335 -15.40 -17.78 21.98
C GLY A 335 -15.97 -17.85 20.56
N VAL A 336 -17.29 -18.00 20.38
CA VAL A 336 -17.87 -18.14 19.03
C VAL A 336 -17.85 -16.77 18.32
N ALA A 337 -17.25 -16.71 17.13
CA ALA A 337 -17.08 -15.44 16.42
C ALA A 337 -18.38 -14.98 15.75
N TRP A 338 -18.49 -13.68 15.51
CA TRP A 338 -19.60 -13.14 14.71
C TRP A 338 -19.61 -13.71 13.29
N ASP A 339 -18.42 -13.88 12.68
CA ASP A 339 -18.33 -14.41 11.32
C ASP A 339 -18.95 -15.81 11.24
N ASP A 340 -18.65 -16.70 12.20
CA ASP A 340 -19.26 -18.04 12.31
C ASP A 340 -20.78 -17.99 12.45
N VAL A 341 -21.29 -17.11 13.31
CA VAL A 341 -22.74 -16.88 13.50
C VAL A 341 -23.37 -16.40 12.20
N SER A 342 -22.75 -15.42 11.54
CA SER A 342 -23.28 -14.81 10.32
C SER A 342 -23.32 -15.79 9.16
N GLU A 343 -22.32 -16.67 9.04
CA GLU A 343 -22.26 -17.73 8.05
C GLU A 343 -23.30 -18.81 8.31
N CYS A 344 -23.45 -19.24 9.57
CA CYS A 344 -24.46 -20.21 9.95
C CYS A 344 -25.87 -19.73 9.57
N VAL A 345 -26.19 -18.46 9.86
CA VAL A 345 -27.49 -17.85 9.52
C VAL A 345 -27.68 -17.71 8.02
N ARG A 346 -26.65 -17.26 7.27
CA ARG A 346 -26.73 -17.17 5.80
C ARG A 346 -26.85 -18.54 5.13
N GLY A 347 -26.20 -19.55 5.69
CA GLY A 347 -26.25 -20.94 5.23
C GLY A 347 -27.56 -21.66 5.55
N ALA A 348 -28.42 -21.08 6.41
CA ALA A 348 -29.70 -21.68 6.80
C ALA A 348 -30.80 -21.58 5.72
N GLY A 349 -30.51 -21.01 4.54
CA GLY A 349 -31.48 -20.93 3.44
C GLY A 349 -32.68 -20.04 3.78
N LEU A 350 -32.43 -18.87 4.34
CA LEU A 350 -33.48 -17.95 4.76
C LEU A 350 -34.09 -17.24 3.53
N ASP A 351 -35.25 -17.72 3.10
CA ASP A 351 -36.02 -17.09 2.02
C ASP A 351 -36.15 -15.57 2.25
N ARG A 352 -35.93 -14.79 1.18
CA ARG A 352 -36.17 -13.33 1.16
C ARG A 352 -35.34 -12.53 2.16
N LEU A 353 -34.28 -13.11 2.72
CA LEU A 353 -33.30 -12.38 3.51
C LEU A 353 -32.55 -11.38 2.61
N GLU A 354 -32.81 -10.10 2.81
CA GLU A 354 -32.16 -8.98 2.12
C GLU A 354 -30.81 -8.65 2.78
N SER A 355 -30.76 -8.63 4.11
CA SER A 355 -29.51 -8.33 4.83
C SER A 355 -29.47 -8.96 6.23
N LEU A 356 -28.24 -9.16 6.72
CA LEU A 356 -27.91 -9.61 8.06
C LEU A 356 -26.80 -8.71 8.59
N ALA A 357 -27.04 -8.07 9.73
CA ALA A 357 -26.10 -7.13 10.34
C ALA A 357 -25.87 -7.45 11.82
N PHE A 358 -24.64 -7.19 12.29
CA PHE A 358 -24.31 -7.20 13.71
C PHE A 358 -24.94 -5.97 14.37
N VAL A 359 -25.58 -6.14 15.53
CA VAL A 359 -26.15 -5.03 16.31
C VAL A 359 -25.32 -4.78 17.56
N GLY A 360 -25.03 -5.83 18.33
CA GLY A 360 -24.30 -5.66 19.58
C GLY A 360 -24.08 -6.96 20.35
N THR A 361 -23.29 -6.86 21.41
CA THR A 361 -23.11 -7.94 22.39
C THR A 361 -23.39 -7.42 23.79
N TYR A 362 -24.10 -8.20 24.59
CA TYR A 362 -24.28 -7.95 26.02
C TYR A 362 -23.62 -9.06 26.84
N ARG A 363 -22.90 -8.63 27.88
CA ARG A 363 -22.28 -9.49 28.90
C ARG A 363 -22.77 -9.03 30.26
N GLY A 364 -23.25 -9.96 31.07
CA GLY A 364 -23.75 -9.63 32.40
C GLY A 364 -24.26 -10.87 33.13
N LYS A 365 -24.59 -10.69 34.41
CA LYS A 365 -25.02 -11.80 35.30
C LYS A 365 -26.18 -12.63 34.73
N GLN A 366 -27.09 -12.00 33.98
CA GLN A 366 -28.25 -12.65 33.36
C GLN A 366 -27.92 -13.58 32.17
N VAL A 367 -26.69 -13.52 31.65
CA VAL A 367 -26.25 -14.32 30.49
C VAL A 367 -25.45 -15.55 30.96
N GLY A 368 -24.93 -15.53 32.18
CA GLY A 368 -24.03 -16.54 32.72
C GLY A 368 -22.56 -16.27 32.37
N GLU A 369 -21.67 -16.82 33.18
CA GLU A 369 -20.22 -16.71 32.96
C GLU A 369 -19.79 -17.51 31.72
N GLY A 370 -18.79 -17.00 30.98
CA GLY A 370 -18.30 -17.63 29.75
C GLY A 370 -19.27 -17.58 28.56
N ARG A 371 -20.38 -16.84 28.67
CA ARG A 371 -21.38 -16.66 27.60
C ARG A 371 -21.59 -15.18 27.29
N LYS A 372 -22.04 -14.92 26.07
CA LYS A 372 -22.49 -13.60 25.61
C LYS A 372 -23.85 -13.69 24.94
N SER A 373 -24.64 -12.63 25.09
CA SER A 373 -25.81 -12.42 24.24
C SER A 373 -25.37 -11.62 23.02
N LEU A 374 -25.59 -12.17 21.83
CA LEU A 374 -25.30 -11.52 20.56
C LEU A 374 -26.63 -11.15 19.89
N THR A 375 -26.77 -9.89 19.51
CA THR A 375 -27.93 -9.39 18.77
C THR A 375 -27.55 -9.16 17.31
N MET A 376 -28.38 -9.67 16.41
CA MET A 376 -28.25 -9.49 14.97
C MET A 376 -29.57 -8.97 14.40
N ARG A 377 -29.47 -8.13 13.36
CA ARG A 377 -30.63 -7.62 12.62
C ARG A 377 -30.76 -8.37 11.31
N LEU A 378 -31.93 -8.97 11.10
CA LEU A 378 -32.32 -9.57 9.84
C LEU A 378 -33.35 -8.68 9.16
N VAL A 379 -33.12 -8.38 7.88
CA VAL A 379 -34.04 -7.62 7.04
C VAL A 379 -34.59 -8.54 5.96
N PHE A 380 -35.91 -8.64 5.87
CA PHE A 380 -36.60 -9.45 4.87
C PHE A 380 -37.40 -8.59 3.92
N ARG A 381 -37.37 -8.90 2.61
CA ARG A 381 -38.17 -8.21 1.61
C ARG A 381 -38.55 -9.13 0.45
N ASP A 382 -39.78 -9.02 -0.02
CA ASP A 382 -40.22 -9.58 -1.29
C ASP A 382 -40.23 -8.49 -2.37
N GLY A 383 -39.73 -8.81 -3.56
CA GLY A 383 -39.63 -7.85 -4.67
C GLY A 383 -40.95 -7.58 -5.40
N ALA A 384 -41.98 -8.38 -5.16
CA ALA A 384 -43.26 -8.36 -5.86
C ALA A 384 -44.46 -8.02 -4.97
N ARG A 385 -44.33 -8.08 -3.63
CA ARG A 385 -45.41 -7.74 -2.68
C ARG A 385 -44.91 -7.38 -1.29
N THR A 386 -45.81 -6.83 -0.48
CA THR A 386 -45.58 -6.66 0.96
C THR A 386 -45.59 -8.02 1.67
N LEU A 387 -44.63 -8.22 2.59
CA LEU A 387 -44.57 -9.39 3.47
C LEU A 387 -45.56 -9.25 4.64
N THR A 388 -46.19 -10.35 5.04
CA THR A 388 -46.89 -10.41 6.34
C THR A 388 -45.91 -10.72 7.46
N ARG A 389 -46.33 -10.54 8.73
CA ARG A 389 -45.45 -10.82 9.88
C ARG A 389 -45.12 -12.31 9.98
N GLU A 390 -46.10 -13.15 9.74
CA GLU A 390 -46.01 -14.61 9.86
C GLU A 390 -45.01 -15.19 8.84
N GLU A 391 -44.89 -14.55 7.67
CA GLU A 391 -43.92 -14.92 6.65
C GLU A 391 -42.47 -14.62 7.05
N ALA A 392 -42.25 -13.66 7.96
CA ALA A 392 -40.93 -13.37 8.52
C ALA A 392 -40.58 -14.28 9.71
N ASP A 393 -41.58 -14.85 10.39
CA ASP A 393 -41.36 -15.67 11.60
C ASP A 393 -40.75 -17.04 11.26
N ALA A 394 -41.15 -17.66 10.15
CA ALA A 394 -40.61 -18.97 9.74
C ALA A 394 -39.09 -18.94 9.40
N PRO A 395 -38.57 -17.96 8.63
CA PRO A 395 -37.13 -17.78 8.47
C PRO A 395 -36.38 -17.55 9.80
N ILE A 396 -36.96 -16.79 10.73
CA ILE A 396 -36.34 -16.56 12.05
C ILE A 396 -36.24 -17.87 12.84
N ALA A 397 -37.30 -18.68 12.86
CA ALA A 397 -37.27 -19.99 13.52
C ALA A 397 -36.19 -20.92 12.94
N ARG A 398 -36.00 -20.90 11.61
CA ARG A 398 -34.90 -21.64 10.95
C ARG A 398 -33.52 -21.13 11.36
N ALA A 399 -33.34 -19.81 11.45
CA ALA A 399 -32.09 -19.21 11.90
C ALA A 399 -31.75 -19.64 13.35
N VAL A 400 -32.74 -19.59 14.25
CA VAL A 400 -32.59 -20.04 15.65
C VAL A 400 -32.24 -21.52 15.71
N ALA A 401 -32.94 -22.38 14.96
CA ALA A 401 -32.66 -23.81 14.94
C ALA A 401 -31.24 -24.12 14.41
N ALA A 402 -30.79 -23.40 13.38
CA ALA A 402 -29.43 -23.54 12.85
C ALA A 402 -28.37 -23.15 13.90
N LEU A 403 -28.56 -22.02 14.57
CA LEU A 403 -27.64 -21.54 15.62
C LEU A 403 -27.64 -22.45 16.85
N GLN A 404 -28.80 -22.98 17.25
CA GLN A 404 -28.90 -23.95 18.33
C GLN A 404 -28.15 -25.24 17.99
N LYS A 405 -28.31 -25.74 16.75
CA LYS A 405 -27.62 -26.95 16.27
C LYS A 405 -26.11 -26.75 16.17
N ALA A 406 -25.65 -25.62 15.67
CA ALA A 406 -24.23 -25.37 15.42
C ALA A 406 -23.45 -24.97 16.68
N PHE A 407 -24.05 -24.17 17.56
CA PHE A 407 -23.33 -23.52 18.66
C PHE A 407 -23.97 -23.72 20.03
N GLY A 408 -25.05 -24.51 20.14
CA GLY A 408 -25.83 -24.60 21.37
C GLY A 408 -26.45 -23.26 21.76
N ALA A 409 -26.73 -22.39 20.79
CA ALA A 409 -27.28 -21.07 21.05
C ALA A 409 -28.71 -21.15 21.63
N GLU A 410 -29.00 -20.31 22.61
CA GLU A 410 -30.33 -20.19 23.22
C GLU A 410 -30.98 -18.86 22.83
N LEU A 411 -32.25 -18.90 22.39
CA LEU A 411 -33.00 -17.69 22.08
C LEU A 411 -33.25 -16.90 23.37
N ARG A 412 -32.96 -15.59 23.34
CA ARG A 412 -33.23 -14.66 24.44
C ARG A 412 -34.40 -13.72 24.14
N ALA A 413 -34.41 -13.12 22.95
CA ALA A 413 -35.40 -12.15 22.52
C ALA A 413 -35.43 -12.04 20.99
#